data_AF-A0A9D5UM61-F1
#
_entry.id   AF-A0A9D5UM61-F1
#
_cell.length_a   1.000
_cell.length_b   1.000
_cell.length_c   1.000
_cell.angle_alpha   90.00
_cell.angle_beta   90.00
_cell.angle_gamma   90.00
#
_symmetry.space_group_name_H-M   'P 1'
#
loop_
_entity.id
_entity.type
_entity.pdbx_description
1 polymer ?
#
loop_
_entity_poly.entity_id
_entity_poly.type
_entity_poly.pdbx_seq_one_letter_code
_entity_poly.pdbx_strand_id
1 'polypeptide(L)'
;MSYTPHGHPLVSPNPDRPFNPHVSLTITRFASTPAGTPGELLLRDKQQILFACKTLELPWHNNQSGISCIRQDSYAAWIWFSRRFKRNVLRLEDKHGRFNCLIHEGNFAGDVAMGFVSHVQGCTLVGNSFSPMDNGSGTPQLAIRNSTTTLEQLIALLDLEKYVVHYQWAPGCAPMNNPS
;
A
#
# COMPACT_ATOMS: atom_id res chain seq x y z
N MET A 1 33.76 -15.64 14.91
CA MET A 1 32.48 -14.96 15.13
C MET A 1 32.21 -14.09 13.92
N SER A 2 31.23 -14.46 13.08
CA SER A 2 30.75 -13.58 12.01
C SER A 2 29.24 -13.76 11.91
N TYR A 3 28.56 -12.69 12.28
CA TYR A 3 27.12 -12.53 12.40
C TYR A 3 26.50 -12.49 10.99
N THR A 4 25.57 -13.40 10.69
CA THR A 4 24.67 -13.28 9.53
C THR A 4 23.40 -12.54 9.97
N PRO A 5 23.13 -11.31 9.50
CA PRO A 5 21.82 -10.72 9.71
C PRO A 5 20.84 -11.39 8.76
N HIS A 6 19.72 -11.86 9.32
CA HIS A 6 18.62 -12.57 8.67
C HIS A 6 18.24 -11.99 7.30
N GLY A 7 18.75 -12.61 6.23
CA GLY A 7 18.26 -12.42 4.88
C GLY A 7 17.13 -13.41 4.64
N HIS A 8 15.87 -12.93 4.59
CA HIS A 8 14.86 -13.67 3.85
C HIS A 8 15.42 -13.93 2.44
N PRO A 9 15.36 -15.16 1.91
CA PRO A 9 15.88 -15.47 0.58
C PRO A 9 15.31 -14.49 -0.45
N LEU A 10 16.11 -14.11 -1.45
CA LEU A 10 15.61 -13.38 -2.61
C LEU A 10 14.59 -14.27 -3.33
N VAL A 11 13.31 -14.12 -2.99
CA VAL A 11 12.25 -14.93 -3.59
C VAL A 11 12.01 -14.38 -4.99
N SER A 12 12.43 -15.14 -5.99
CA SER A 12 12.02 -14.91 -7.37
C SER A 12 10.49 -14.98 -7.45
N PRO A 13 9.81 -14.01 -8.12
CA PRO A 13 8.38 -14.10 -8.31
C PRO A 13 8.06 -15.38 -9.09
N ASN A 14 7.34 -16.30 -8.46
CA ASN A 14 6.81 -17.48 -9.13
C ASN A 14 5.30 -17.25 -9.35
N PRO A 15 4.87 -16.94 -10.58
CA PRO A 15 3.47 -16.69 -10.89
C PRO A 15 2.58 -17.94 -10.77
N ASP A 16 3.15 -19.13 -10.63
CA ASP A 16 2.40 -20.39 -10.53
C ASP A 16 2.06 -20.80 -9.09
N ARG A 17 2.37 -19.94 -8.12
CA ARG A 17 2.04 -20.22 -6.71
C ARG A 17 0.53 -20.24 -6.49
N PRO A 18 0.03 -21.18 -5.67
CA PRO A 18 -1.38 -21.20 -5.32
C PRO A 18 -1.76 -19.91 -4.57
N PHE A 19 -3.03 -19.53 -4.70
CA PHE A 19 -3.61 -18.51 -3.84
C PHE A 19 -3.87 -19.11 -2.46
N ASN A 20 -3.53 -18.38 -1.40
CA ASN A 20 -3.99 -18.69 -0.07
C ASN A 20 -5.50 -18.40 0.00
N PRO A 21 -6.39 -19.41 0.15
CA PRO A 21 -7.84 -19.18 0.08
C PRO A 21 -8.42 -18.68 1.41
N HIS A 22 -7.64 -18.65 2.49
CA HIS A 22 -8.12 -18.34 3.83
C HIS A 22 -7.72 -16.94 4.29
N VAL A 23 -6.59 -16.45 3.78
CA VAL A 23 -6.05 -15.15 4.10
C VAL A 23 -6.50 -14.10 3.08
N SER A 24 -7.11 -13.01 3.57
CA SER A 24 -7.51 -11.87 2.75
C SER A 24 -6.93 -10.57 3.29
N LEU A 25 -6.52 -9.70 2.36
CA LEU A 25 -6.15 -8.32 2.67
C LEU A 25 -7.25 -7.40 2.17
N THR A 26 -7.71 -6.47 2.99
CA THR A 26 -8.68 -5.45 2.59
C THR A 26 -8.13 -4.07 2.91
N ILE A 27 -8.06 -3.21 1.90
CA ILE A 27 -7.76 -1.79 2.06
C ILE A 27 -9.06 -1.00 1.92
N THR A 28 -9.45 -0.31 2.98
CA THR A 28 -10.60 0.58 3.00
C THR A 28 -10.13 2.02 3.00
N ARG A 29 -10.43 2.75 1.91
CA ARG A 29 -10.07 4.15 1.72
C ARG A 29 -11.10 5.07 2.34
N PHE A 30 -10.65 6.10 3.03
CA PHE A 30 -11.48 7.20 3.51
C PHE A 30 -11.52 8.33 2.49
N ALA A 31 -12.13 9.45 2.86
CA ALA A 31 -12.25 10.61 1.98
C ALA A 31 -10.88 11.07 1.46
N SER A 32 -10.78 11.14 0.13
CA SER A 32 -9.58 11.63 -0.56
C SER A 32 -9.47 13.15 -0.42
N THR A 33 -8.26 13.64 -0.18
CA THR A 33 -7.94 15.07 -0.17
C THR A 33 -6.72 15.34 -1.07
N PRO A 34 -6.39 16.59 -1.42
CA PRO A 34 -5.13 16.90 -2.10
C PRO A 34 -3.87 16.42 -1.35
N ALA A 35 -3.92 16.30 -0.03
CA ALA A 35 -2.80 15.81 0.78
C ALA A 35 -2.61 14.28 0.74
N GLY A 36 -3.55 13.56 0.10
CA GLY A 36 -3.55 12.12 -0.06
C GLY A 36 -4.91 11.47 0.25
N THR A 37 -4.98 10.17 -0.01
CA THR A 37 -6.11 9.29 0.31
C THR A 37 -5.74 8.42 1.51
N PRO A 38 -6.16 8.78 2.75
CA PRO A 38 -5.95 7.94 3.91
C PRO A 38 -6.85 6.70 3.87
N GLY A 39 -6.42 5.62 4.51
CA GLY A 39 -7.21 4.40 4.66
C GLY A 39 -6.69 3.48 5.75
N GLU A 40 -7.22 2.26 5.76
CA GLU A 40 -6.82 1.18 6.64
C GLU A 40 -6.66 -0.12 5.87
N LEU A 41 -5.62 -0.88 6.20
CA LEU A 41 -5.43 -2.26 5.75
C LEU A 41 -5.79 -3.21 6.89
N LEU A 42 -6.57 -4.23 6.58
CA LEU A 42 -6.90 -5.34 7.47
C LEU A 42 -6.47 -6.66 6.84
N LEU A 43 -5.65 -7.42 7.57
CA LEU A 43 -5.28 -8.80 7.26
C LEU A 43 -6.16 -9.73 8.09
N ARG A 44 -6.88 -10.62 7.43
CA ARG A 44 -7.77 -11.60 8.07
C ARG A 44 -7.46 -13.01 7.63
N ASP A 45 -7.51 -13.94 8.55
CA ASP A 45 -7.72 -15.36 8.25
C ASP A 45 -9.17 -15.69 8.63
N LYS A 46 -9.99 -15.91 7.60
CA LYS A 46 -11.45 -16.06 7.73
C LYS A 46 -12.06 -14.90 8.55
N GLN A 47 -12.59 -15.16 9.75
CA GLN A 47 -13.21 -14.15 10.62
C GLN A 47 -12.22 -13.50 11.60
N GLN A 48 -11.01 -14.05 11.76
CA GLN A 48 -10.03 -13.54 12.72
C GLN A 48 -9.20 -12.42 12.08
N ILE A 49 -9.11 -11.27 12.76
CA ILE A 49 -8.18 -10.20 12.39
C ILE A 49 -6.80 -10.59 12.91
N LEU A 50 -5.84 -10.74 12.00
CA LEU A 50 -4.45 -11.03 12.34
C LEU A 50 -3.63 -9.74 12.48
N PHE A 51 -3.95 -8.73 11.66
CA PHE A 51 -3.22 -7.47 11.65
C PHE A 51 -4.05 -6.33 11.07
N ALA A 52 -3.76 -5.12 11.53
CA ALA A 52 -4.37 -3.89 11.06
C ALA A 52 -3.32 -2.77 11.02
N CYS A 53 -3.36 -1.95 9.97
CA CYS A 53 -2.55 -0.74 9.89
C CYS A 53 -3.23 0.37 9.09
N LYS A 54 -2.65 1.58 9.13
CA LYS A 54 -3.07 2.69 8.30
C LYS A 54 -2.47 2.56 6.90
N THR A 55 -3.14 3.13 5.92
CA THR A 55 -2.64 3.30 4.56
C THR A 55 -2.71 4.75 4.10
N LEU A 56 -1.85 5.12 3.15
CA LEU A 56 -1.88 6.41 2.49
C LEU A 56 -1.54 6.25 1.01
N GLU A 57 -2.41 6.73 0.12
CA GLU A 57 -2.25 6.68 -1.33
C GLU A 57 -2.34 8.08 -1.94
N LEU A 58 -2.00 8.21 -3.22
CA LEU A 58 -2.27 9.44 -3.98
C LEU A 58 -3.78 9.77 -3.98
N PRO A 59 -4.16 11.04 -4.21
CA PRO A 59 -5.56 11.37 -4.44
C PRO A 59 -6.12 10.65 -5.67
N TRP A 60 -7.44 10.49 -5.75
CA TRP A 60 -8.05 9.86 -6.94
C TRP A 60 -8.09 10.83 -8.13
N HIS A 61 -7.49 10.41 -9.24
CA HIS A 61 -7.51 11.12 -10.52
C HIS A 61 -7.84 10.16 -11.68
N ASN A 62 -8.95 9.42 -11.58
CA ASN A 62 -9.45 8.54 -12.64
C ASN A 62 -8.45 7.45 -13.07
N ASN A 63 -7.79 6.80 -12.11
CA ASN A 63 -6.79 5.75 -12.36
C ASN A 63 -5.59 6.21 -13.23
N GLN A 64 -5.32 7.51 -13.32
CA GLN A 64 -4.17 8.02 -14.07
C GLN A 64 -2.83 7.55 -13.48
N SER A 65 -2.08 6.77 -14.25
CA SER A 65 -0.76 7.19 -14.74
C SER A 65 0.23 7.86 -13.78
N GLY A 66 0.46 7.41 -12.54
CA GLY A 66 1.47 8.02 -11.66
C GLY A 66 0.99 9.23 -10.87
N ILE A 67 -0.29 9.58 -11.04
CA ILE A 67 -0.95 10.75 -10.47
C ILE A 67 -2.10 10.32 -9.54
N SER A 68 -2.71 9.16 -9.81
CA SER A 68 -3.85 8.63 -9.06
C SER A 68 -3.46 7.46 -8.15
N CYS A 69 -4.20 7.27 -7.05
CA CYS A 69 -4.33 5.93 -6.46
C CYS A 69 -4.96 4.95 -7.45
N ILE A 70 -4.72 3.65 -7.26
CA ILE A 70 -5.24 2.61 -8.15
C ILE A 70 -6.75 2.46 -8.00
N ARG A 71 -7.42 1.96 -9.04
CA ARG A 71 -8.87 1.70 -9.04
C ARG A 71 -9.31 0.84 -7.84
N GLN A 72 -10.53 1.05 -7.35
CA GLN A 72 -11.18 0.07 -6.46
C GLN A 72 -11.41 -1.23 -7.24
N ASP A 73 -10.77 -2.31 -6.80
CA ASP A 73 -10.92 -3.66 -7.35
C ASP A 73 -10.17 -4.65 -6.43
N SER A 74 -10.14 -5.92 -6.82
CA SER A 74 -9.31 -6.96 -6.23
C SER A 74 -8.09 -7.22 -7.10
N TYR A 75 -6.91 -7.24 -6.45
CA TYR A 75 -5.62 -7.44 -7.10
C TYR A 75 -4.92 -8.67 -6.53
N ALA A 76 -4.28 -9.46 -7.40
CA ALA A 76 -3.35 -10.48 -6.92
C ALA A 76 -2.11 -9.79 -6.35
N ALA A 77 -1.59 -10.30 -5.25
CA ALA A 77 -0.41 -9.76 -4.59
C ALA A 77 0.52 -10.87 -4.11
N TRP A 78 1.83 -10.58 -4.08
CA TRP A 78 2.83 -11.49 -3.53
C TRP A 78 3.99 -10.70 -2.93
N ILE A 79 4.72 -11.34 -2.02
CA ILE A 79 5.97 -10.81 -1.48
C ILE A 79 6.99 -10.72 -2.61
N TRP A 80 7.56 -9.53 -2.80
CA TRP A 80 8.59 -9.28 -3.80
C TRP A 80 9.74 -8.47 -3.18
N PHE A 81 10.98 -8.90 -3.45
CA PHE A 81 12.16 -8.14 -3.03
C PHE A 81 12.39 -6.94 -3.95
N SER A 82 12.21 -5.73 -3.43
CA SER A 82 12.49 -4.49 -4.14
C SER A 82 13.96 -4.12 -4.06
N ARG A 83 14.64 -4.10 -5.20
CA ARG A 83 16.02 -3.58 -5.29
C ARG A 83 16.13 -2.09 -4.95
N ARG A 84 15.07 -1.32 -5.24
CA ARG A 84 14.99 0.12 -4.94
C ARG A 84 14.95 0.38 -3.44
N PHE A 85 14.10 -0.36 -2.71
CA PHE A 85 13.92 -0.21 -1.26
C PHE A 85 14.84 -1.11 -0.43
N LYS A 86 15.55 -2.03 -1.09
CA LYS A 86 16.43 -3.04 -0.49
C LYS A 86 15.73 -3.89 0.58
N ARG A 87 14.46 -4.23 0.34
CA ARG A 87 13.60 -5.00 1.26
C ARG A 87 12.44 -5.66 0.54
N ASN A 88 11.75 -6.54 1.25
CA ASN A 88 10.50 -7.14 0.81
C ASN A 88 9.34 -6.13 0.88
N VAL A 89 8.54 -6.09 -0.17
CA VAL A 89 7.30 -5.32 -0.29
C VAL A 89 6.21 -6.25 -0.81
N LEU A 90 4.94 -5.84 -0.76
CA LEU A 90 3.92 -6.53 -1.56
C LEU A 90 3.85 -5.89 -2.94
N ARG A 91 3.96 -6.72 -3.97
CA ARG A 91 3.74 -6.31 -5.35
C ARG A 91 2.33 -6.70 -5.77
N LEU A 92 1.62 -5.77 -6.39
CA LEU A 92 0.30 -5.99 -6.95
C LEU A 92 0.42 -6.27 -8.45
N GLU A 93 -0.42 -7.18 -8.93
CA GLU A 93 -0.71 -7.35 -10.34
C GLU A 93 -1.97 -6.57 -10.68
N ASP A 94 -1.79 -5.44 -11.36
CA ASP A 94 -2.90 -4.62 -11.82
C ASP A 94 -3.37 -5.04 -13.21
N LYS A 95 -4.65 -5.40 -13.31
CA LYS A 95 -5.33 -5.73 -14.56
C LYS A 95 -5.87 -4.50 -15.31
N HIS A 96 -5.73 -3.30 -14.73
CA HIS A 96 -6.16 -2.03 -15.32
C HIS A 96 -5.01 -1.25 -15.99
N GLY A 97 -3.88 -1.90 -16.25
CA GLY A 97 -2.77 -1.35 -17.05
C GLY A 97 -1.75 -0.53 -16.27
N ARG A 98 -1.78 -0.51 -14.94
CA ARG A 98 -0.72 0.07 -14.11
C ARG A 98 0.39 -0.95 -13.91
N PHE A 99 1.63 -0.48 -13.88
CA PHE A 99 2.81 -1.30 -13.63
C PHE A 99 3.50 -0.87 -12.34
N ASN A 100 4.19 -1.81 -11.69
CA ASN A 100 4.95 -1.57 -10.47
C ASN A 100 4.11 -0.95 -9.33
N CYS A 101 2.85 -1.37 -9.20
CA CYS A 101 2.02 -1.05 -8.05
C CYS A 101 2.51 -1.87 -6.84
N LEU A 102 2.92 -1.17 -5.78
CA LEU A 102 3.50 -1.78 -4.59
C LEU A 102 2.75 -1.31 -3.34
N ILE A 103 2.71 -2.16 -2.31
CA ILE A 103 2.46 -1.75 -0.93
C ILE A 103 3.81 -1.68 -0.22
N HIS A 104 4.25 -0.49 0.16
CA HIS A 104 5.60 -0.25 0.67
C HIS A 104 5.66 0.87 1.72
N GLU A 105 6.86 1.13 2.24
CA GLU A 105 7.11 2.17 3.21
C GLU A 105 7.23 3.56 2.56
N GLY A 106 6.86 4.59 3.32
CA GLY A 106 6.96 6.00 2.93
C GLY A 106 6.30 6.89 3.96
N ASN A 107 6.06 8.15 3.59
CA ASN A 107 5.44 9.13 4.50
C ASN A 107 4.36 9.94 3.80
N PHE A 108 4.63 10.47 2.61
CA PHE A 108 3.74 11.40 1.92
C PHE A 108 3.18 10.83 0.61
N ALA A 109 1.95 11.19 0.27
CA ALA A 109 1.29 10.80 -0.96
C ALA A 109 0.34 11.90 -1.47
N GLY A 110 0.77 13.17 -1.43
CA GLY A 110 -0.05 14.29 -1.87
C GLY A 110 0.02 14.56 -3.38
N ASP A 111 -0.90 15.36 -3.88
CA ASP A 111 -0.88 15.87 -5.25
C ASP A 111 0.18 16.96 -5.42
N VAL A 112 1.23 16.62 -6.17
CA VAL A 112 2.34 17.53 -6.46
C VAL A 112 1.92 18.75 -7.30
N ALA A 113 0.87 18.63 -8.13
CA ALA A 113 0.35 19.76 -8.90
C ALA A 113 -0.35 20.79 -8.01
N MET A 114 -0.79 20.39 -6.82
CA MET A 114 -1.39 21.26 -5.80
C MET A 114 -0.38 21.71 -4.73
N GLY A 115 0.92 21.47 -4.94
CA GLY A 115 1.99 21.90 -4.04
C GLY A 115 2.27 20.96 -2.88
N PHE A 116 1.70 19.75 -2.86
CA PHE A 116 2.00 18.74 -1.85
C PHE A 116 3.22 17.88 -2.22
N VAL A 117 3.77 17.19 -1.24
CA VAL A 117 4.88 16.24 -1.44
C VAL A 117 4.32 14.82 -1.60
N SER A 118 4.95 14.03 -2.48
CA SER A 118 4.66 12.61 -2.63
C SER A 118 5.93 11.76 -2.68
N HIS A 119 5.90 10.61 -2.01
CA HIS A 119 6.89 9.54 -2.11
C HIS A 119 6.42 8.40 -3.02
N VAL A 120 5.24 8.52 -3.61
CA VAL A 120 4.61 7.48 -4.42
C VAL A 120 4.12 8.01 -5.77
N GLN A 121 4.06 7.11 -6.74
CA GLN A 121 3.50 7.34 -8.09
C GLN A 121 2.34 6.36 -8.34
N GLY A 122 1.44 6.28 -7.36
CA GLY A 122 0.27 5.38 -7.37
C GLY A 122 0.46 4.06 -6.61
N CYS A 123 1.51 3.94 -5.80
CA CYS A 123 1.65 2.87 -4.80
C CYS A 123 0.81 3.15 -3.55
N THR A 124 0.65 2.14 -2.70
CA THR A 124 0.05 2.27 -1.37
C THR A 124 1.14 2.31 -0.29
N LEU A 125 1.13 3.34 0.54
CA LEU A 125 1.97 3.40 1.74
C LEU A 125 1.26 2.73 2.91
N VAL A 126 2.03 2.09 3.79
CA VAL A 126 1.55 1.54 5.08
C VAL A 126 2.25 2.21 6.27
N GLY A 127 1.59 2.23 7.42
CA GLY A 127 2.15 2.69 8.69
C GLY A 127 1.15 2.54 9.83
N ASN A 128 1.54 2.84 11.07
CA ASN A 128 0.67 2.57 12.23
C ASN A 128 -0.20 3.77 12.64
N SER A 129 0.11 4.97 12.17
CA SER A 129 -0.63 6.19 12.50
C SER A 129 -0.46 7.26 11.44
N PHE A 130 -1.39 8.22 11.47
CA PHE A 130 -1.29 9.47 10.73
C PHE A 130 -0.78 10.57 11.64
N SER A 131 0.08 11.44 11.13
CA SER A 131 0.36 12.72 11.77
C SER A 131 0.76 13.77 10.75
N PRO A 132 0.48 15.06 11.01
CA PRO A 132 1.10 16.14 10.25
C PRO A 132 2.63 16.05 10.37
N MET A 133 3.34 16.17 9.26
CA MET A 133 4.79 16.21 9.21
C MET A 133 5.23 17.36 8.33
N ASP A 134 6.29 18.05 8.75
CA ASP A 134 6.94 19.04 7.91
C ASP A 134 7.48 18.37 6.65
N ASN A 135 7.16 18.97 5.50
CA ASN A 135 7.54 18.51 4.18
C ASN A 135 8.50 19.52 3.49
N GLY A 136 8.99 20.53 4.21
CA GLY A 136 9.86 21.59 3.71
C GLY A 136 9.13 22.76 3.03
N SER A 137 7.80 22.72 2.93
CA SER A 137 6.98 23.80 2.33
C SER A 137 6.47 24.85 3.34
N GLY A 138 6.81 24.70 4.62
CA GLY A 138 6.37 25.60 5.69
C GLY A 138 4.98 25.29 6.27
N THR A 139 4.17 24.46 5.60
CA THR A 139 2.92 23.91 6.15
C THR A 139 3.04 22.39 6.31
N PRO A 140 2.86 21.84 7.52
CA PRO A 140 2.84 20.40 7.72
C PRO A 140 1.74 19.72 6.89
N GLN A 141 2.08 18.60 6.25
CA GLN A 141 1.17 17.79 5.44
C GLN A 141 0.80 16.51 6.18
N LEU A 142 -0.38 15.96 5.89
CA LEU A 142 -0.75 14.60 6.29
C LEU A 142 0.34 13.60 5.88
N ALA A 143 0.89 12.90 6.86
CA ALA A 143 1.88 11.85 6.64
C ALA A 143 1.47 10.58 7.37
N ILE A 144 1.96 9.46 6.85
CA ILE A 144 1.91 8.16 7.54
C ILE A 144 3.22 7.89 8.29
N ARG A 145 3.13 7.26 9.47
CA ARG A 145 4.27 7.06 10.39
C ARG A 145 4.62 5.60 10.61
N ASN A 146 5.86 5.37 11.04
CA ASN A 146 6.40 4.05 11.38
C ASN A 146 6.28 3.03 10.23
N SER A 147 6.37 3.51 8.99
CA SER A 147 6.04 2.75 7.79
C SER A 147 6.94 1.54 7.55
N THR A 148 8.24 1.64 7.84
CA THR A 148 9.18 0.50 7.77
C THR A 148 8.76 -0.63 8.71
N THR A 149 8.62 -0.35 10.02
CA THR A 149 8.25 -1.37 11.01
C THR A 149 6.87 -1.96 10.74
N THR A 150 5.91 -1.15 10.32
CA THR A 150 4.58 -1.64 9.94
C THR A 150 4.63 -2.57 8.72
N LEU A 151 5.42 -2.23 7.70
CA LEU A 151 5.61 -3.09 6.53
C LEU A 151 6.25 -4.42 6.92
N GLU A 152 7.29 -4.40 7.75
CA GLU A 152 7.98 -5.61 8.23
C GLU A 152 7.02 -6.52 9.01
N GLN A 153 6.18 -5.96 9.88
CA GLN A 153 5.15 -6.71 10.60
C GLN A 153 4.12 -7.34 9.66
N LEU A 154 3.66 -6.61 8.65
CA LEU A 154 2.74 -7.16 7.65
C LEU A 154 3.40 -8.31 6.88
N ILE A 155 4.62 -8.12 6.38
CA ILE A 155 5.35 -9.12 5.59
C ILE A 155 5.65 -10.37 6.43
N ALA A 156 5.96 -10.23 7.72
CA ALA A 156 6.24 -11.36 8.61
C ALA A 156 5.03 -12.27 8.87
N LEU A 157 3.81 -11.77 8.62
CA LEU A 157 2.56 -12.54 8.76
C LEU A 157 2.13 -13.21 7.45
N LEU A 158 2.85 -12.96 6.36
CA LEU A 158 2.57 -13.53 5.05
C LEU A 158 3.65 -14.57 4.73
N ASP A 159 3.22 -15.66 4.14
CA ASP A 159 4.11 -16.62 3.52
C ASP A 159 4.37 -16.23 2.06
N LEU A 160 4.98 -17.13 1.31
CA LEU A 160 5.40 -16.86 -0.05
C LEU A 160 4.31 -17.11 -1.11
N GLU A 161 3.08 -17.46 -0.75
CA GLU A 161 1.93 -17.67 -1.64
C GLU A 161 1.41 -16.38 -2.28
N LYS A 162 0.41 -16.52 -3.16
CA LYS A 162 -0.35 -15.38 -3.69
C LYS A 162 -1.52 -15.06 -2.77
N TYR A 163 -1.80 -13.77 -2.65
CA TYR A 163 -2.92 -13.23 -1.89
C TYR A 163 -3.82 -12.39 -2.78
N VAL A 164 -5.05 -12.18 -2.33
CA VAL A 164 -5.94 -11.17 -2.92
C VAL A 164 -5.99 -9.97 -1.99
N VAL A 165 -5.74 -8.79 -2.57
CA VAL A 165 -5.91 -7.50 -1.90
C VAL A 165 -7.14 -6.82 -2.47
N HIS A 166 -8.17 -6.67 -1.64
CA HIS A 166 -9.40 -5.99 -1.98
C HIS A 166 -9.28 -4.51 -1.64
N TYR A 167 -9.35 -3.63 -2.63
CA TYR A 167 -9.44 -2.20 -2.42
C TYR A 167 -10.89 -1.76 -2.50
N GLN A 168 -11.33 -0.99 -1.52
CA GLN A 168 -12.68 -0.45 -1.46
C GLN A 168 -12.69 0.96 -0.85
N TRP A 169 -13.72 1.74 -1.15
CA TRP A 169 -14.02 2.98 -0.42
C TRP A 169 -14.91 2.70 0.79
N ALA A 170 -14.66 3.41 1.89
CA ALA A 170 -15.59 3.47 3.00
C ALA A 170 -16.94 4.07 2.53
N PRO A 171 -18.06 3.74 3.19
CA PRO A 171 -19.36 4.32 2.86
C PRO A 171 -19.31 5.85 2.77
N GLY A 172 -19.80 6.41 1.67
CA GLY A 172 -19.82 7.85 1.42
C GLY A 172 -18.46 8.49 1.08
N CYS A 173 -17.37 7.72 1.01
CA CYS A 173 -16.02 8.25 0.71
C CYS A 173 -15.60 8.10 -0.76
N ALA A 174 -16.38 7.37 -1.57
CA ALA A 174 -16.05 7.16 -2.98
C ALA A 174 -16.11 8.48 -3.76
N PRO A 175 -15.12 8.78 -4.63
CA PRO A 175 -15.15 9.97 -5.47
C PRO A 175 -16.23 9.84 -6.54
N MET A 176 -16.84 10.98 -6.94
CA MET A 176 -18.00 11.03 -7.84
C MET A 176 -17.78 10.38 -9.23
N ASN A 177 -16.53 10.20 -9.64
CA ASN A 177 -16.13 9.63 -10.92
C ASN A 177 -15.43 8.27 -10.78
N ASN A 178 -15.57 7.59 -9.63
CA ASN A 178 -15.09 6.22 -9.49
C ASN A 178 -16.00 5.29 -10.31
N PRO A 179 -15.47 4.54 -11.29
CA PRO A 179 -16.26 3.57 -12.04
C PRO A 179 -16.82 2.50 -11.10
N SER A 180 -18.08 2.12 -11.33
CA SER A 180 -18.79 1.07 -10.61
C SER A 180 -18.17 -0.30 -10.79
#